data_AF-A0A829YBV2-F1
#
_entry.id   AF-A0A829YBV2-F1
#
_cell.length_a   1.000
_cell.length_b   1.000
_cell.length_c   1.000
_cell.angle_alpha   90.00
_cell.angle_beta   90.00
_cell.angle_gamma   90.00
#
_symmetry.space_group_name_H-M   'P 1'
#
loop_
_entity.id
_entity.type
_entity.pdbx_description
1 polymer ?
#
loop_
_entity_poly.entity_id
_entity_poly.type
_entity_poly.pdbx_seq_one_letter_code
_entity_poly.pdbx_strand_id
1 'polypeptide(L)'
;MRIAVALNGVAKHVAGVSGAGYLNAHLNLANRPKEDQVKRVLRVVGYDTNRPTETVFLDWPEIPLAAGDTLQLQVLDEGPADSPASRRTSTELPTNLFSDPGLAKELLALCEDFQERLFQLMKKSETVEPADEHERFKRAIGNVVAEVGESFLRPVYRRHPDLVPDALRGERL
;
A
#
# COMPACT_ATOMS: atom_id res chain seq x y z
N MET A 1 -13.00 12.56 -10.48
CA MET A 1 -13.57 11.34 -11.13
C MET A 1 -14.73 10.81 -10.32
N ARG A 2 -15.79 10.31 -10.96
CA ARG A 2 -16.99 9.79 -10.27
C ARG A 2 -17.58 8.56 -10.95
N ILE A 3 -18.18 7.67 -10.15
CA ILE A 3 -18.94 6.50 -10.59
C ILE A 3 -20.29 6.48 -9.86
N ALA A 4 -21.39 6.51 -10.61
CA ALA A 4 -22.72 6.20 -10.08
C ALA A 4 -23.00 4.71 -10.19
N VAL A 5 -23.61 4.15 -9.15
CA VAL A 5 -23.97 2.74 -9.05
C VAL A 5 -25.48 2.57 -8.92
N ALA A 6 -26.06 1.69 -9.73
CA ALA A 6 -27.42 1.23 -9.57
C ALA A 6 -27.49 -0.31 -9.59
N LEU A 7 -28.42 -0.87 -8.80
CA LEU A 7 -28.73 -2.30 -8.74
C LEU A 7 -30.19 -2.48 -9.14
N ASN A 8 -30.45 -3.28 -10.17
CA ASN A 8 -31.79 -3.51 -10.73
C ASN A 8 -32.54 -2.18 -11.03
N GLY A 9 -31.82 -1.19 -11.56
CA GLY A 9 -32.35 0.15 -11.86
C GLY A 9 -32.53 1.07 -10.65
N VAL A 10 -32.27 0.60 -9.43
CA VAL A 10 -32.35 1.41 -8.20
C VAL A 10 -30.98 1.97 -7.85
N ALA A 11 -30.87 3.30 -7.81
CA ALA A 11 -29.65 4.00 -7.42
C ALA A 11 -29.19 3.59 -6.01
N LYS A 12 -27.87 3.43 -5.83
CA LYS A 12 -27.25 3.05 -4.55
C LYS A 12 -26.40 4.18 -3.99
N HIS A 13 -25.38 4.60 -4.72
CA HIS A 13 -24.56 5.76 -4.37
C HIS A 13 -23.78 6.27 -5.58
N VAL A 14 -23.31 7.52 -5.48
CA VAL A 14 -22.33 8.14 -6.37
C VAL A 14 -21.00 8.23 -5.63
N ALA A 15 -20.04 7.42 -6.01
CA ALA A 15 -18.68 7.49 -5.47
C ALA A 15 -17.84 8.52 -6.23
N GLY A 16 -16.91 9.17 -5.54
CA GLY A 16 -16.09 10.23 -6.14
C GLY A 16 -14.75 10.44 -5.45
N VAL A 17 -13.72 10.70 -6.27
CA VAL A 17 -12.40 11.18 -5.84
C VAL A 17 -12.14 12.53 -6.51
N SER A 18 -11.86 13.54 -5.71
CA SER A 18 -11.52 14.89 -6.18
C SER A 18 -10.01 14.98 -6.42
N GLY A 19 -9.59 15.53 -7.56
CA GLY A 19 -8.18 15.68 -7.90
C GLY A 19 -7.48 14.38 -8.30
N ALA A 20 -6.18 14.28 -7.99
CA ALA A 20 -5.33 13.15 -8.35
C ALA A 20 -5.69 11.90 -7.53
N GLY A 21 -5.88 10.78 -8.23
CA GLY A 21 -6.21 9.53 -7.57
C GLY A 21 -6.78 8.48 -8.52
N TYR A 22 -7.44 7.48 -7.94
CA TYR A 22 -8.07 6.38 -8.66
C TYR A 22 -9.43 6.06 -8.05
N LEU A 23 -10.38 5.66 -8.88
CA LEU A 23 -11.69 5.17 -8.46
C LEU A 23 -11.93 3.82 -9.15
N ASN A 24 -12.24 2.80 -8.37
CA ASN A 24 -12.38 1.43 -8.85
C ASN A 24 -13.69 0.82 -8.35
N ALA A 25 -14.29 -0.02 -9.19
CA ALA A 25 -15.46 -0.82 -8.84
C ALA A 25 -15.10 -2.30 -9.00
N HIS A 26 -15.17 -3.06 -7.91
CA HIS A 26 -14.79 -4.46 -7.83
C HIS A 26 -16.02 -5.33 -7.63
N LEU A 27 -16.32 -6.18 -8.62
CA LEU A 27 -17.26 -7.28 -8.45
C LEU A 27 -16.54 -8.46 -7.79
N ASN A 28 -16.86 -8.74 -6.54
CA ASN A 28 -16.25 -9.82 -5.77
C ASN A 28 -17.25 -10.97 -5.61
N LEU A 29 -16.98 -12.07 -6.33
CA LEU A 29 -17.69 -13.34 -6.22
C LEU A 29 -16.73 -14.39 -5.66
N ALA A 30 -16.96 -14.82 -4.42
CA ALA A 30 -16.18 -15.86 -3.75
C ALA A 30 -17.11 -16.97 -3.26
N ASN A 31 -16.68 -18.21 -3.46
CA ASN A 31 -17.31 -19.41 -2.91
C ASN A 31 -16.23 -20.29 -2.27
N ARG A 32 -15.83 -19.92 -1.06
CA ARG A 32 -14.82 -20.62 -0.26
C ARG A 32 -15.44 -21.10 1.06
N PRO A 33 -16.25 -22.16 1.03
CA PRO A 33 -17.01 -22.61 2.20
C PRO A 33 -16.10 -23.13 3.33
N LYS A 34 -14.89 -23.62 3.00
CA LYS A 34 -13.91 -24.07 4.01
C LYS A 34 -13.27 -22.93 4.81
N GLU A 35 -13.34 -21.70 4.29
CA GLU A 35 -12.82 -20.48 4.89
C GLU A 35 -13.96 -19.58 5.42
N ASP A 36 -15.20 -20.10 5.44
CA ASP A 36 -16.43 -19.35 5.73
C ASP A 36 -16.59 -18.06 4.88
N GLN A 37 -16.05 -18.08 3.64
CA GLN A 37 -16.07 -16.95 2.74
C GLN A 37 -16.94 -17.25 1.51
N VAL A 38 -18.25 -17.06 1.67
CA VAL A 38 -19.17 -16.89 0.55
C VAL A 38 -19.48 -15.41 0.42
N LYS A 39 -18.97 -14.76 -0.63
CA LYS A 39 -19.12 -13.31 -0.84
C LYS A 39 -19.64 -13.05 -2.25
N ARG A 40 -20.71 -12.25 -2.35
CA ARG A 40 -21.25 -11.75 -3.62
C ARG A 40 -21.56 -10.28 -3.43
N VAL A 41 -20.59 -9.42 -3.70
CA VAL A 41 -20.75 -7.99 -3.49
C VAL A 41 -20.11 -7.18 -4.61
N LEU A 42 -20.67 -6.00 -4.85
CA LEU A 42 -19.96 -4.92 -5.52
C LEU A 42 -19.34 -4.02 -4.45
N ARG A 43 -18.04 -3.74 -4.57
CA ARG A 43 -17.33 -2.79 -3.73
C ARG A 43 -16.80 -1.66 -4.59
N VAL A 44 -17.07 -0.41 -4.21
CA VAL A 44 -16.47 0.76 -4.83
C VAL A 44 -15.44 1.35 -3.89
N VAL A 45 -14.23 1.54 -4.41
CA VAL A 45 -13.07 2.02 -3.64
C VAL A 45 -12.39 3.17 -4.36
N GLY A 46 -11.95 4.15 -3.59
CA GLY A 46 -11.20 5.31 -4.05
C GLY A 46 -9.84 5.38 -3.38
N TYR A 47 -8.88 5.93 -4.11
CA TYR A 47 -7.55 6.26 -3.62
C TYR A 47 -7.30 7.72 -3.97
N ASP A 48 -7.28 8.60 -2.98
CA ASP A 48 -6.85 9.99 -3.15
C ASP A 48 -5.33 10.05 -2.93
N THR A 49 -4.62 10.51 -3.98
CA THR A 49 -3.16 10.60 -4.04
C THR A 49 -2.70 12.05 -4.22
N ASN A 50 -3.50 13.03 -3.81
CA ASN A 50 -3.13 14.44 -3.89
C ASN A 50 -1.92 14.79 -3.00
N ARG A 51 -1.59 13.94 -2.02
CA ARG A 51 -0.40 14.06 -1.18
C ARG A 51 0.68 13.08 -1.65
N PRO A 52 1.93 13.52 -1.89
CA PRO A 52 2.99 12.66 -2.43
C PRO A 52 3.32 11.44 -1.56
N THR A 53 3.18 11.57 -0.24
CA THR A 53 3.61 10.56 0.74
C THR A 53 2.44 9.86 1.43
N GLU A 54 1.22 10.25 1.13
CA GLU A 54 0.03 9.75 1.82
C GLU A 54 -1.07 9.43 0.81
N THR A 55 -1.52 8.17 0.83
CA THR A 55 -2.72 7.77 0.09
C THR A 55 -3.89 7.70 1.06
N VAL A 56 -4.98 8.37 0.73
CA VAL A 56 -6.23 8.25 1.48
C VAL A 56 -7.11 7.20 0.78
N PHE A 57 -7.34 6.10 1.47
CA PHE A 57 -8.24 5.04 1.05
C PHE A 57 -9.68 5.43 1.41
N LEU A 58 -10.56 5.35 0.42
CA LEU A 58 -11.98 5.71 0.54
C LEU A 58 -12.80 4.46 0.19
N ASP A 59 -13.67 4.05 1.09
CA ASP A 59 -14.54 2.89 0.89
C ASP A 59 -16.01 3.33 0.97
N TRP A 60 -16.79 3.02 -0.07
CA TRP A 60 -18.25 3.16 -0.03
C TRP A 60 -18.90 1.85 0.45
N PRO A 61 -20.17 1.89 0.95
CA PRO A 61 -20.86 0.70 1.41
C PRO A 61 -20.85 -0.41 0.36
N GLU A 62 -20.52 -1.63 0.78
CA GLU A 62 -20.63 -2.80 -0.09
C GLU A 62 -22.11 -3.01 -0.49
N ILE A 63 -22.33 -3.36 -1.76
CA ILE A 63 -23.66 -3.67 -2.27
C ILE A 63 -23.75 -5.19 -2.39
N PRO A 64 -24.54 -5.88 -1.55
CA PRO A 64 -24.74 -7.32 -1.67
C PRO A 64 -25.51 -7.65 -2.94
N LEU A 65 -25.20 -8.82 -3.52
CA LEU A 65 -25.74 -9.28 -4.80
C LEU A 65 -26.33 -10.68 -4.66
N ALA A 66 -27.53 -10.85 -5.21
CA ALA A 66 -28.16 -12.14 -5.43
C ALA A 66 -27.91 -12.63 -6.86
N ALA A 67 -28.18 -13.92 -7.10
CA ALA A 67 -28.18 -14.45 -8.46
C ALA A 67 -29.34 -13.81 -9.25
N GLY A 68 -29.06 -13.32 -10.46
CA GLY A 68 -30.03 -12.63 -11.32
C GLY A 68 -30.04 -11.10 -11.18
N ASP A 69 -29.33 -10.55 -10.19
CA ASP A 69 -29.17 -9.11 -10.06
C ASP A 69 -28.39 -8.50 -11.23
N THR A 70 -28.81 -7.31 -11.66
CA THR A 70 -28.15 -6.51 -12.69
C THR A 70 -27.52 -5.28 -12.07
N LEU A 71 -26.22 -5.10 -12.32
CA LEU A 71 -25.46 -3.93 -11.90
C LEU A 71 -25.26 -2.98 -13.07
N GLN A 72 -25.42 -1.69 -12.79
CA GLN A 72 -25.13 -0.60 -13.71
C GLN A 72 -24.11 0.32 -13.07
N LEU A 73 -23.02 0.58 -13.80
CA LEU A 73 -21.97 1.50 -13.43
C LEU A 73 -21.91 2.60 -14.49
N GLN A 74 -22.06 3.84 -14.06
CA GLN A 74 -21.99 4.99 -14.95
C GLN A 74 -20.84 5.90 -14.51
N VAL A 75 -19.89 6.14 -15.42
CA VAL A 75 -18.85 7.15 -15.22
C VAL A 75 -19.48 8.53 -15.41
N LEU A 76 -19.23 9.43 -14.46
CA LEU A 76 -19.77 10.80 -14.48
C LEU A 76 -18.64 11.82 -14.56
N ASP A 77 -18.97 13.00 -15.11
CA ASP A 77 -18.11 14.20 -15.10
C ASP A 77 -17.85 14.70 -13.68
N GLU A 78 -17.24 15.87 -13.48
CA GLU A 78 -17.09 16.44 -12.14
C GLU A 78 -18.43 16.89 -11.52
N GLY A 79 -18.50 16.87 -10.18
CA GLY A 79 -19.68 17.28 -9.43
C GLY A 79 -19.76 16.62 -8.04
N PRO A 80 -20.90 16.75 -7.34
CA PRO A 80 -21.07 16.17 -6.01
C PRO A 80 -21.04 14.64 -6.04
N ALA A 81 -20.54 14.05 -4.96
CA ALA A 81 -20.51 12.62 -4.72
C ALA A 81 -20.92 12.35 -3.26
N ASP A 82 -21.44 11.15 -3.00
CA ASP A 82 -21.77 10.72 -1.66
C ASP A 82 -20.49 10.52 -0.83
N SER A 83 -20.56 10.83 0.46
CA SER A 83 -19.45 10.61 1.39
C SER A 83 -19.12 9.11 1.49
N PRO A 84 -17.83 8.73 1.53
CA PRO A 84 -17.44 7.34 1.78
C PRO A 84 -17.87 6.90 3.18
N ALA A 85 -18.17 5.61 3.33
CA ALA A 85 -18.52 5.00 4.62
C ALA A 85 -17.30 4.87 5.54
N SER A 86 -16.10 4.69 4.97
CA SER A 86 -14.86 4.77 5.73
C SER A 86 -13.77 5.49 4.97
N ARG A 87 -12.95 6.21 5.73
CA ARG A 87 -11.76 6.90 5.26
C ARG A 87 -10.60 6.42 6.11
N ARG A 88 -9.55 5.93 5.47
CA ARG A 88 -8.32 5.50 6.13
C ARG A 88 -7.14 6.14 5.45
N THR A 89 -6.16 6.59 6.21
CA THR A 89 -4.91 7.10 5.64
C THR A 89 -3.87 6.00 5.56
N SER A 90 -2.95 6.09 4.59
CA SER A 90 -1.79 5.19 4.56
C SER A 90 -0.97 5.31 5.83
N THR A 91 -1.04 6.44 6.54
CA THR A 91 -0.40 6.70 7.85
C THR A 91 -0.99 5.84 8.97
N GLU A 92 -2.27 5.46 8.87
CA GLU A 92 -2.99 4.59 9.81
C GLU A 92 -2.81 3.10 9.51
N LEU A 93 -2.08 2.74 8.46
CA LEU A 93 -1.86 1.33 8.14
C LEU A 93 -1.07 0.64 9.26
N PRO A 94 -1.49 -0.57 9.66
CA PRO A 94 -0.82 -1.32 10.73
C PRO A 94 0.62 -1.69 10.39
N THR A 95 1.00 -1.56 9.11
CA THR A 95 2.36 -1.78 8.61
C THR A 95 3.29 -0.60 8.85
N ASN A 96 2.80 0.57 9.26
CA ASN A 96 3.68 1.70 9.57
C ASN A 96 4.33 1.52 10.93
N LEU A 97 5.60 1.90 11.03
CA LEU A 97 6.38 1.79 12.26
C LEU A 97 6.57 3.16 12.91
N PHE A 98 6.53 3.16 14.24
CA PHE A 98 6.82 4.27 15.16
C PHE A 98 6.13 5.60 14.85
N SER A 99 5.16 5.99 15.69
CA SER A 99 4.64 7.37 15.66
C SER A 99 5.63 8.40 16.21
N ASP A 100 6.54 7.96 17.08
CA ASP A 100 7.56 8.80 17.71
C ASP A 100 8.77 9.00 16.77
N PRO A 101 9.14 10.25 16.43
CA PRO A 101 10.28 10.51 15.55
C PRO A 101 11.64 10.13 16.13
N GLY A 102 11.79 10.08 17.46
CA GLY A 102 13.02 9.65 18.13
C GLY A 102 13.26 8.16 17.91
N LEU A 103 12.25 7.33 18.19
CA LEU A 103 12.30 5.89 17.93
C LEU A 103 12.50 5.57 16.44
N ALA A 104 11.89 6.35 15.56
CA ALA A 104 12.11 6.23 14.12
C ALA A 104 13.59 6.46 13.75
N LYS A 105 14.21 7.53 14.26
CA LYS A 105 15.64 7.81 14.04
C LYS A 105 16.54 6.73 14.60
N GLU A 106 16.23 6.23 15.80
CA GLU A 106 16.98 5.13 16.42
C GLU A 106 16.92 3.85 15.56
N LEU A 107 15.74 3.48 15.05
CA LEU A 107 15.61 2.34 14.14
C LEU A 107 16.42 2.54 12.85
N LEU A 108 16.36 3.73 12.25
CA LEU A 108 17.10 4.04 11.03
C LEU A 108 18.61 3.90 11.25
N ALA A 109 19.14 4.43 12.37
CA ALA A 109 20.54 4.29 12.73
C ALA A 109 20.94 2.82 12.94
N LEU A 110 20.10 2.03 13.62
CA LEU A 110 20.34 0.59 13.79
C LEU A 110 20.37 -0.16 12.46
N CYS A 111 19.49 0.20 11.52
CA CYS A 111 19.49 -0.39 10.18
C CYS A 111 20.75 -0.05 9.40
N GLU A 112 21.20 1.21 9.48
CA GLU A 112 22.44 1.66 8.84
C GLU A 112 23.67 0.91 9.38
N ASP A 113 23.83 0.85 10.71
CA ASP A 113 24.91 0.12 11.37
C ASP A 113 24.92 -1.37 11.01
N PHE A 114 23.74 -1.99 10.96
CA PHE A 114 23.58 -3.39 10.59
C PHE A 114 24.00 -3.65 9.13
N GLN A 115 23.53 -2.81 8.20
CA GLN A 115 23.86 -2.92 6.78
C GLN A 115 25.36 -2.68 6.55
N GLU A 116 25.96 -1.69 7.22
CA GLU A 116 27.39 -1.42 7.12
C GLU A 116 28.22 -2.63 7.55
N ARG A 117 27.89 -3.24 8.69
CA ARG A 117 28.59 -4.43 9.19
C ARG A 117 28.48 -5.61 8.23
N LEU A 118 27.31 -5.83 7.63
CA LEU A 118 27.13 -6.86 6.60
C LEU A 118 27.98 -6.57 5.36
N PHE A 119 27.97 -5.34 4.85
CA PHE A 119 28.76 -4.96 3.69
C PHE A 119 30.27 -5.02 3.94
N GLN A 120 30.73 -4.70 5.15
CA GLN A 120 32.13 -4.89 5.54
C GLN A 120 32.53 -6.38 5.49
N LEU A 121 31.68 -7.28 6.01
CA LEU A 121 31.91 -8.72 5.93
C LEU A 121 31.86 -9.23 4.48
N MET A 122 30.93 -8.71 3.66
CA MET A 122 30.85 -9.00 2.23
C MET A 122 32.15 -8.65 1.51
N LYS A 123 32.68 -7.45 1.73
CA LYS A 123 33.96 -7.01 1.15
C LYS A 123 35.11 -7.88 1.61
N LYS A 124 35.14 -8.28 2.89
CA LYS A 124 36.16 -9.20 3.39
C LYS A 124 36.10 -10.56 2.69
N SER A 125 34.89 -11.10 2.48
CA SER A 125 34.71 -12.41 1.84
C SER A 125 35.26 -12.46 0.42
N GLU A 126 35.26 -11.34 -0.32
CA GLU A 126 35.82 -11.25 -1.69
C GLU A 126 37.30 -11.62 -1.75
N THR A 127 38.04 -11.36 -0.66
CA THR A 127 39.48 -11.62 -0.56
C THR A 127 39.83 -12.97 0.08
N VAL A 128 38.87 -13.62 0.73
CA VAL A 128 39.10 -14.83 1.55
C VAL A 128 38.46 -16.07 0.95
N GLU A 129 37.25 -15.93 0.42
CA GLU A 129 36.46 -17.04 -0.08
C GLU A 129 36.69 -17.28 -1.58
N PRO A 130 36.46 -18.50 -2.08
CA PRO A 130 36.30 -18.74 -3.51
C PRO A 130 35.24 -17.81 -4.12
N ALA A 131 35.43 -17.42 -5.38
CA ALA A 131 34.58 -16.44 -6.05
C ALA A 131 33.10 -16.86 -6.09
N ASP A 132 32.80 -18.16 -6.20
CA ASP A 132 31.43 -18.66 -6.22
C ASP A 132 30.76 -18.60 -4.83
N GLU A 133 31.49 -18.86 -3.76
CA GLU A 133 31.00 -18.69 -2.38
C GLU A 133 30.81 -17.20 -2.04
N HIS A 134 31.73 -16.32 -2.45
CA HIS A 134 31.56 -14.87 -2.32
C HIS A 134 30.27 -14.39 -3.01
N GLU A 135 30.01 -14.83 -4.25
CA GLU A 135 28.82 -14.43 -4.99
C GLU A 135 27.52 -14.96 -4.35
N ARG A 136 27.52 -16.18 -3.79
CA ARG A 136 26.37 -16.68 -3.02
C ARG A 136 26.14 -15.83 -1.77
N PHE A 137 27.20 -15.48 -1.04
CA PHE A 137 27.10 -14.67 0.16
C PHE A 137 26.60 -13.25 -0.14
N LYS A 138 27.14 -12.61 -1.18
CA LYS A 138 26.67 -11.31 -1.68
C LYS A 138 25.17 -11.30 -2.01
N ARG A 139 24.67 -12.35 -2.67
CA ARG A 139 23.22 -12.50 -2.94
C ARG A 139 22.41 -12.64 -1.66
N ALA A 140 22.90 -13.42 -0.70
CA ALA A 140 22.23 -13.58 0.59
C ALA A 140 22.13 -12.24 1.35
N ILE A 141 23.20 -11.44 1.36
CA ILE A 141 23.17 -10.08 1.93
C ILE A 141 22.18 -9.20 1.19
N GLY A 142 22.18 -9.21 -0.15
CA GLY A 142 21.21 -8.46 -0.94
C GLY A 142 19.76 -8.74 -0.55
N ASN A 143 19.40 -10.01 -0.35
CA ASN A 143 18.07 -10.41 0.11
C ASN A 143 17.75 -9.87 1.51
N VAL A 144 18.69 -9.94 2.45
CA VAL A 144 18.51 -9.43 3.81
C VAL A 144 18.32 -7.91 3.81
N VAL A 145 19.13 -7.19 3.04
CA VAL A 145 19.04 -5.72 2.94
C VAL A 145 17.72 -5.31 2.29
N ALA A 146 17.26 -6.03 1.26
CA ALA A 146 15.97 -5.78 0.64
C ALA A 146 14.81 -5.96 1.64
N GLU A 147 14.85 -7.02 2.46
CA GLU A 147 13.83 -7.27 3.48
C GLU A 147 13.85 -6.19 4.57
N VAL A 148 15.04 -5.75 5.04
CA VAL A 148 15.15 -4.59 5.95
C VAL A 148 14.57 -3.32 5.33
N GLY A 149 14.80 -3.12 4.03
CA GLY A 149 14.22 -2.02 3.26
C GLY A 149 12.70 -2.01 3.30
N GLU A 150 12.06 -3.14 2.97
CA GLU A 150 10.60 -3.26 2.92
C GLU A 150 9.94 -3.29 4.30
N SER A 151 10.56 -3.99 5.27
CA SER A 151 9.96 -4.21 6.59
C SER A 151 10.24 -3.09 7.60
N PHE A 152 11.35 -2.36 7.47
CA PHE A 152 11.72 -1.30 8.41
C PHE A 152 11.82 0.09 7.77
N LEU A 153 12.68 0.24 6.76
CA LEU A 153 12.99 1.57 6.23
C LEU A 153 11.78 2.22 5.57
N ARG A 154 11.12 1.51 4.65
CA ARG A 154 9.98 2.02 3.87
C ARG A 154 8.79 2.40 4.77
N PRO A 155 8.36 1.59 5.75
CA PRO A 155 7.34 1.99 6.72
C PRO A 155 7.67 3.26 7.50
N VAL A 156 8.93 3.41 7.94
CA VAL A 156 9.37 4.59 8.68
C VAL A 156 9.38 5.82 7.78
N TYR A 157 9.96 5.74 6.60
CA TYR A 157 10.01 6.83 5.62
C TYR A 157 8.64 7.30 5.15
N ARG A 158 7.69 6.37 4.98
CA ARG A 158 6.30 6.72 4.66
C ARG A 158 5.66 7.56 5.76
N ARG A 159 5.97 7.27 7.03
CA ARG A 159 5.41 7.95 8.20
C ARG A 159 6.15 9.23 8.59
N HIS A 160 7.46 9.30 8.33
CA HIS A 160 8.35 10.43 8.62
C HIS A 160 9.11 10.87 7.35
N PRO A 161 8.44 11.57 6.41
CA PRO A 161 9.04 11.96 5.14
C PRO A 161 10.29 12.84 5.25
N ASP A 162 10.41 13.58 6.34
CA ASP A 162 11.56 14.43 6.66
C ASP A 162 12.84 13.61 6.92
N LEU A 163 12.70 12.33 7.29
CA LEU A 163 13.82 11.42 7.51
C LEU A 163 14.28 10.70 6.24
N VAL A 164 13.61 10.90 5.09
CA VAL A 164 14.01 10.32 3.81
C VAL A 164 15.34 10.93 3.36
N PRO A 165 16.39 10.10 3.14
CA PRO A 165 17.67 10.56 2.62
C PRO A 165 17.52 11.26 1.27
N ASP A 166 18.30 12.31 1.02
CA ASP A 166 18.25 13.07 -0.24
C ASP A 166 18.45 12.17 -1.48
N ALA A 167 19.32 11.17 -1.39
CA ALA A 167 19.59 10.22 -2.45
C ALA A 167 18.37 9.38 -2.88
N LEU A 168 17.34 9.27 -2.02
CA LEU A 168 16.12 8.49 -2.26
C LEU A 168 14.90 9.38 -2.55
N ARG A 169 15.05 10.71 -2.52
CA ARG A 169 13.94 11.64 -2.74
C ARG A 169 13.50 11.63 -4.21
N GLY A 170 12.25 11.24 -4.45
CA GLY A 170 11.64 11.20 -5.78
C GLY A 170 11.60 9.80 -6.41
N GLU A 171 12.25 8.81 -5.80
CA GLU A 171 11.97 7.41 -6.11
C GLU A 171 10.59 7.03 -5.56
N ARG A 172 9.89 6.11 -6.25
CA ARG A 172 8.61 5.57 -5.75
C ARG A 172 8.89 4.69 -4.52
N LEU A 173 8.93 5.33 -3.35
CA LEU A 173 8.92 4.67 -2.04
C LEU A 173 7.60 3.95 -1.78
#